data_AF-A0A7S0GN63-F1
#
_entry.id   AF-A0A7S0GN63-F1
#
_cell.length_a   1.000
_cell.length_b   1.000
_cell.length_c   1.000
_cell.angle_alpha   90.00
_cell.angle_beta   90.00
_cell.angle_gamma   90.00
#
_symmetry.space_group_name_H-M   'P 1'
#
loop_
_entity.id
_entity.type
_entity.pdbx_description
1 polymer ?
#
loop_
_entity_poly.entity_id
_entity_poly.type
_entity_poly.pdbx_seq_one_letter_code
_entity_poly.pdbx_strand_id
1 'polypeptide(L)'
;DEDYLPGVKGISLTPAQWSELKRHVKTIEESLKEKKALELVLKDMRFAQVKEFKGRWFVDIREFWKAKNSEKKAPGKRGIMLRPAEWEALCSGIAEIDKQLKVLDENLNSDAAKLEEDDAQPEL
;
A
#
# COMPACT_ATOMS: atom_id res chain seq x y z
N ASP A 1 -0.59 -2.17 27.97
CA ASP A 1 -0.68 -2.05 26.51
C ASP A 1 -1.09 -0.64 26.17
N GLU A 2 -0.18 0.15 25.60
CA GLU A 2 -0.54 1.45 25.02
C GLU A 2 -1.15 1.17 23.64
N ASP A 3 -2.42 1.51 23.48
CA ASP A 3 -3.11 1.39 22.19
C ASP A 3 -2.51 2.38 21.19
N TYR A 4 -1.62 1.90 20.34
CA TYR A 4 -1.03 2.69 19.27
C TYR A 4 -2.06 2.98 18.18
N LEU A 5 -2.66 4.17 18.23
CA LEU A 5 -3.57 4.65 17.19
C LEU A 5 -2.78 5.24 16.01
N PRO A 6 -3.14 4.91 14.75
CA PRO A 6 -2.47 5.47 13.59
C PRO A 6 -2.70 6.98 13.49
N GLY A 7 -1.64 7.74 13.25
CA GLY A 7 -1.74 9.18 12.99
C GLY A 7 -2.40 9.50 11.64
N VAL A 8 -2.69 10.79 11.40
CA VAL A 8 -3.27 11.29 10.13
C VAL A 8 -2.33 11.16 8.91
N LYS A 9 -1.07 10.74 9.14
CA LYS A 9 -0.04 10.51 8.12
C LYS A 9 0.16 9.00 7.96
N GLY A 10 0.20 8.55 6.71
CA GLY A 10 0.41 7.16 6.36
C GLY A 10 -0.19 6.86 5.00
N ILE A 11 -0.10 5.60 4.59
CA ILE A 11 -0.77 5.08 3.41
C ILE A 11 -1.24 3.67 3.72
N SER A 12 -2.53 3.43 3.56
CA SER A 12 -3.08 2.08 3.48
C SER A 12 -3.13 1.66 2.02
N LEU A 13 -2.83 0.41 1.70
CA LEU A 13 -2.98 -0.12 0.35
C LEU A 13 -4.12 -1.13 0.34
N THR A 14 -4.97 -1.07 -0.68
CA THR A 14 -5.94 -2.15 -0.92
C THR A 14 -5.21 -3.42 -1.36
N PRO A 15 -5.83 -4.62 -1.28
CA PRO A 15 -5.20 -5.86 -1.74
C PRO A 15 -4.70 -5.79 -3.19
N ALA A 16 -5.42 -5.09 -4.07
CA ALA A 16 -5.00 -4.86 -5.45
C ALA A 16 -3.74 -3.96 -5.54
N GLN A 17 -3.71 -2.85 -4.79
CA GLN A 17 -2.55 -1.95 -4.75
C GLN A 17 -1.32 -2.61 -4.12
N TRP A 18 -1.54 -3.43 -3.09
CA TRP A 18 -0.50 -4.25 -2.46
C TRP A 18 0.05 -5.28 -3.45
N SER A 19 -0.82 -5.97 -4.18
CA SER A 19 -0.43 -6.92 -5.22
C SER A 19 0.38 -6.28 -6.33
N GLU A 20 0.01 -5.06 -6.74
CA GLU A 20 0.78 -4.29 -7.72
C GLU A 20 2.16 -3.92 -7.17
N LEU A 21 2.25 -3.42 -5.93
CA LEU A 21 3.52 -3.09 -5.29
C LEU A 21 4.46 -4.31 -5.25
N LYS A 22 3.95 -5.46 -4.79
CA LYS A 22 4.71 -6.71 -4.71
C LYS A 22 5.26 -7.15 -6.06
N ARG A 23 4.47 -7.01 -7.14
CA ARG A 23 4.90 -7.39 -8.50
C ARG A 23 6.19 -6.67 -8.91
N HIS A 24 6.37 -5.43 -8.45
CA HIS A 24 7.51 -4.59 -8.81
C HIS A 24 8.65 -4.58 -7.79
N VAL A 25 8.64 -5.44 -6.75
CA VAL A 25 9.68 -5.46 -5.71
C VAL A 25 11.08 -5.56 -6.31
N LYS A 26 11.30 -6.51 -7.24
CA LYS A 26 12.60 -6.68 -7.89
C LYS A 26 13.03 -5.45 -8.69
N THR A 27 12.11 -4.86 -9.45
CA THR A 27 12.37 -3.64 -10.23
C THR A 27 12.73 -2.45 -9.34
N ILE A 28 12.07 -2.33 -8.17
CA ILE A 28 12.38 -1.30 -7.17
C ILE A 28 13.78 -1.54 -6.57
N GLU A 29 14.12 -2.77 -6.22
CA GLU A 29 15.44 -3.14 -5.67
C GLU A 29 16.58 -2.87 -6.67
N GLU A 30 16.40 -3.25 -7.93
CA GLU A 30 17.34 -2.95 -9.01
C GLU A 30 17.52 -1.44 -9.17
N SER A 31 16.42 -0.69 -9.21
CA SER A 31 16.44 0.77 -9.33
C SER A 31 17.11 1.46 -8.14
N LEU A 32 16.92 0.96 -6.91
CA LEU A 32 17.63 1.43 -5.72
C LEU A 32 19.13 1.17 -5.82
N LYS A 33 19.52 -0.03 -6.22
CA LYS A 33 20.93 -0.45 -6.37
C LYS A 33 21.64 0.38 -7.44
N GLU A 34 20.98 0.62 -8.56
CA GLU A 34 21.47 1.43 -9.67
C GLU A 34 21.39 2.94 -9.41
N LYS A 35 20.76 3.37 -8.31
CA LYS A 35 20.50 4.79 -8.02
C LYS A 35 19.85 5.47 -9.23
N LYS A 36 18.80 4.83 -9.75
CA LYS A 36 18.04 5.26 -10.91
C LYS A 36 16.64 5.67 -10.45
N ALA A 37 16.14 6.78 -11.00
CA ALA A 37 14.78 7.21 -10.71
C ALA A 37 13.78 6.25 -11.37
N LEU A 38 12.75 5.87 -10.61
CA LEU A 38 11.67 5.00 -11.06
C LEU A 38 10.35 5.53 -10.54
N GLU A 39 9.30 5.37 -11.33
CA GLU A 39 7.93 5.62 -10.91
C GLU A 39 7.04 4.49 -11.41
N LEU A 40 6.23 3.95 -10.51
CA LEU A 40 5.31 2.86 -10.75
C LEU A 40 3.92 3.23 -10.23
N VAL A 41 2.89 2.90 -11.01
CA VAL A 41 1.49 3.09 -10.64
C VAL A 41 1.04 1.89 -9.82
N LEU A 42 0.49 2.11 -8.63
CA LEU A 42 -0.08 1.04 -7.80
C LEU A 42 -1.57 0.82 -8.04
N LYS A 43 -2.28 1.91 -8.41
CA LYS A 43 -3.65 2.04 -8.95
C LYS A 43 -4.12 3.47 -8.68
N ASP A 44 -5.01 4.00 -9.52
CA ASP A 44 -5.54 5.37 -9.41
C ASP A 44 -4.42 6.41 -9.28
N MET A 45 -4.46 7.24 -8.23
CA MET A 45 -3.46 8.27 -7.96
C MET A 45 -2.42 7.84 -6.91
N ARG A 46 -2.17 6.53 -6.74
CA ARG A 46 -1.14 6.02 -5.82
C ARG A 46 0.04 5.44 -6.58
N PHE A 47 1.24 5.81 -6.14
CA PHE A 47 2.48 5.50 -6.82
C PHE A 47 3.53 4.99 -5.83
N ALA A 48 4.41 4.12 -6.32
CA ALA A 48 5.69 3.81 -5.70
C ALA A 48 6.81 4.43 -6.54
N GLN A 49 7.73 5.15 -5.91
CA GLN A 49 8.82 5.85 -6.58
C GLN A 49 10.16 5.51 -5.95
N VAL A 50 11.17 5.29 -6.78
CA VAL A 50 12.57 5.33 -6.32
C VAL A 50 13.11 6.71 -6.66
N LYS A 51 13.53 7.45 -5.63
CA LYS A 51 13.94 8.85 -5.79
C LYS A 51 15.06 9.25 -4.84
N GLU A 52 15.80 10.26 -5.26
CA GLU A 52 16.84 10.90 -4.48
C GLU A 52 16.25 12.08 -3.67
N PHE A 53 16.67 12.22 -2.42
CA PHE A 53 16.40 13.37 -1.59
C PHE A 53 17.57 13.64 -0.63
N LYS A 54 18.23 14.79 -0.78
CA LYS A 54 19.35 15.24 0.07
C LYS A 54 20.54 14.25 0.11
N GLY A 55 20.99 13.80 -1.06
CA GLY A 55 22.07 12.86 -1.29
C GLY A 55 21.73 11.39 -1.02
N ARG A 56 20.47 11.06 -0.71
CA ARG A 56 20.06 9.71 -0.28
C ARG A 56 18.91 9.18 -1.13
N TRP A 57 18.87 7.87 -1.34
CA TRP A 57 17.86 7.20 -2.15
C TRP A 57 16.81 6.51 -1.28
N PHE A 58 15.56 6.59 -1.71
CA PHE A 58 14.39 6.12 -0.96
C PHE A 58 13.37 5.46 -1.88
N VAL A 59 12.51 4.64 -1.27
CA VAL A 59 11.26 4.17 -1.87
C VAL A 59 10.11 4.99 -1.29
N ASP A 60 9.48 5.86 -2.07
CA ASP A 60 8.34 6.69 -1.65
C ASP A 60 7.05 6.05 -2.15
N ILE A 61 6.18 5.63 -1.24
CA ILE A 61 4.85 5.10 -1.54
C ILE A 61 3.84 6.17 -1.14
N ARG A 62 3.16 6.77 -2.12
CA ARG A 62 2.42 8.02 -1.91
C ARG A 62 1.16 8.13 -2.75
N GLU A 63 0.13 8.73 -2.15
CA GLU A 63 -1.05 9.22 -2.84
C GLU A 63 -0.78 10.62 -3.39
N PHE A 64 -1.04 10.80 -4.67
CA PHE A 64 -0.98 12.06 -5.39
C PHE A 64 -2.39 12.60 -5.60
N TRP A 65 -2.46 13.87 -5.97
CA TRP A 65 -3.70 14.50 -6.40
C TRP A 65 -3.42 15.32 -7.66
N LYS A 66 -4.48 15.55 -8.45
CA LYS A 66 -4.45 16.46 -9.61
C LYS A 66 -5.40 17.61 -9.32
N ALA A 67 -4.95 18.84 -9.57
CA ALA A 67 -5.86 19.97 -9.55
C ALA A 67 -6.81 19.88 -10.74
N LYS A 68 -8.07 20.28 -10.58
CA LYS A 68 -9.09 20.23 -11.65
C LYS A 68 -8.66 20.93 -12.95
N ASN A 69 -7.76 21.91 -12.85
CA ASN A 69 -7.27 22.71 -13.98
C ASN A 69 -5.77 22.52 -14.25
N SER A 70 -5.17 21.39 -13.85
CA SER A 70 -3.76 21.11 -14.12
C SER A 70 -3.54 19.66 -14.55
N GLU A 71 -2.77 19.48 -15.61
CA GLU A 71 -2.29 18.16 -16.03
C GLU A 71 -1.22 17.59 -15.07
N LYS A 72 -0.63 18.45 -14.23
CA LYS A 72 0.42 18.05 -13.30
C LYS A 72 -0.18 17.43 -12.03
N LYS A 73 0.32 16.25 -11.66
CA LYS A 73 0.06 15.63 -10.37
C LYS A 73 0.99 16.21 -9.30
N ALA A 74 0.48 16.40 -8.09
CA ALA A 74 1.24 16.84 -6.94
C ALA A 74 1.19 15.78 -5.82
N PRO A 75 2.28 15.61 -5.04
CA PRO A 75 2.29 14.67 -3.92
C PRO A 75 1.32 15.12 -2.83
N GLY A 76 0.52 14.18 -2.30
CA GLY A 76 -0.36 14.40 -1.16
C GLY A 76 0.33 14.17 0.19
N LYS A 77 -0.43 14.45 1.27
CA LYS A 77 0.03 14.23 2.66
C LYS A 77 0.07 12.74 3.05
N ARG A 78 -0.69 11.89 2.35
CA ARG A 78 -0.76 10.44 2.57
C ARG A 78 0.36 9.73 1.81
N GLY A 79 1.30 9.16 2.55
CA GLY A 79 2.43 8.45 1.99
C GLY A 79 3.54 8.26 3.00
N ILE A 80 4.47 7.38 2.67
CA ILE A 80 5.66 7.08 3.47
C ILE A 80 6.88 6.99 2.55
N MET A 81 7.99 7.56 2.99
CA MET A 81 9.27 7.48 2.31
C MET A 81 10.19 6.55 3.10
N LEU A 82 10.41 5.36 2.57
CA LEU A 82 11.18 4.29 3.20
C LEU A 82 12.66 4.42 2.82
N ARG A 83 13.53 4.32 3.82
CA ARG A 83 14.96 4.10 3.64
C ARG A 83 15.19 2.68 3.09
N PRO A 84 16.35 2.42 2.45
CA PRO A 84 16.64 1.09 1.92
C PRO A 84 16.47 -0.05 2.94
N ALA A 85 16.92 0.13 4.18
CA ALA A 85 16.75 -0.86 5.24
C ALA A 85 15.28 -1.05 5.67
N GLU A 86 14.45 0.00 5.61
CA GLU A 86 13.02 -0.11 5.93
C GLU A 86 12.26 -0.79 4.80
N TRP A 87 12.67 -0.56 3.55
CA TRP A 87 12.16 -1.28 2.39
C TRP A 87 12.51 -2.77 2.46
N GLU A 88 13.76 -3.11 2.79
CA GLU A 88 14.20 -4.49 2.98
C GLU A 88 13.40 -5.20 4.08
N ALA A 89 13.18 -4.53 5.21
CA ALA A 89 12.34 -5.04 6.29
C ALA A 89 10.89 -5.30 5.81
N LEU A 90 10.29 -4.37 5.06
CA LEU A 90 8.97 -4.57 4.46
C LEU A 90 8.95 -5.79 3.53
N CYS A 91 9.97 -5.92 2.65
CA CYS A 91 10.10 -7.06 1.74
C CYS A 91 10.19 -8.40 2.49
N SER A 92 10.94 -8.46 3.59
CA SER A 92 11.06 -9.67 4.41
C SER A 92 9.73 -10.10 5.03
N GLY A 93 8.83 -9.15 5.30
CA GLY A 93 7.51 -9.40 5.88
C GLY A 93 6.42 -9.74 4.87
N ILE A 94 6.68 -9.69 3.56
CA ILE A 94 5.65 -9.85 2.51
C ILE A 94 4.85 -11.15 2.67
N ALA A 95 5.54 -12.27 2.94
CA ALA A 95 4.88 -13.57 3.05
C ALA A 95 3.90 -13.63 4.22
N GLU A 96 4.26 -13.04 5.36
CA GLU A 96 3.38 -12.99 6.54
C GLU A 96 2.20 -12.03 6.28
N ILE A 97 2.46 -10.86 5.70
CA ILE A 97 1.39 -9.91 5.31
C ILE A 97 0.39 -10.57 4.36
N ASP A 98 0.87 -11.31 3.36
CA ASP A 98 0.02 -12.03 2.40
C ASP A 98 -0.86 -13.09 3.06
N LYS A 99 -0.31 -13.82 4.02
CA LYS A 99 -1.06 -14.81 4.80
C LYS A 99 -2.18 -14.13 5.59
N GLN A 100 -1.87 -13.04 6.30
CA GLN A 100 -2.84 -12.31 7.11
C GLN A 100 -3.96 -11.69 6.26
N LEU A 101 -3.63 -11.13 5.08
CA LEU A 101 -4.63 -10.55 4.18
C LEU A 101 -5.61 -11.59 3.64
N LYS A 102 -5.18 -12.84 3.39
CA LYS A 102 -6.09 -13.92 2.96
C LYS A 102 -7.07 -14.31 4.07
N VAL A 103 -6.56 -14.47 5.29
CA VAL A 103 -7.40 -14.81 6.46
C VAL A 103 -8.47 -13.73 6.69
N LEU A 104 -8.10 -12.45 6.57
CA LEU A 104 -9.05 -11.35 6.71
C LEU A 104 -10.15 -11.36 5.63
N ASP A 105 -9.80 -11.68 4.39
CA ASP A 105 -10.75 -11.77 3.28
C ASP A 105 -11.73 -12.94 3.47
N GLU A 106 -11.24 -14.11 3.89
CA GLU A 106 -12.06 -15.28 4.21
C GLU A 106 -13.03 -15.02 5.36
N ASN A 107 -12.57 -14.35 6.42
CA ASN A 107 -13.40 -14.02 7.58
C ASN A 107 -14.53 -13.04 7.21
N LEU A 108 -14.22 -11.97 6.46
CA LEU A 108 -15.21 -11.00 6.01
C LEU A 108 -16.31 -11.64 5.14
N ASN A 109 -15.94 -12.58 4.27
CA ASN A 109 -16.90 -13.30 3.44
C ASN A 109 -17.77 -14.26 4.27
N SER A 110 -17.22 -14.87 5.33
CA SER A 110 -17.99 -15.74 6.22
C SER A 110 -18.98 -14.99 7.11
N ASP A 111 -18.65 -13.77 7.52
CA ASP A 111 -19.53 -12.91 8.33
C ASP A 111 -20.66 -12.32 7.49
N ALA A 112 -20.39 -11.97 6.23
CA ALA A 112 -21.43 -11.53 5.28
C ALA A 112 -22.45 -12.65 4.99
N ALA A 113 -21.99 -13.89 4.82
CA ALA A 113 -22.87 -15.04 4.56
C ALA A 113 -23.82 -15.35 5.74
N LYS A 114 -23.35 -15.20 6.99
CA LYS A 114 -24.19 -15.42 8.18
C LYS A 114 -25.29 -14.36 8.34
N LEU A 115 -25.02 -13.11 7.97
CA LEU A 115 -26.03 -12.04 8.03
C LEU A 115 -27.14 -12.26 7.00
N GLU A 116 -26.82 -12.78 5.82
CA GLU A 116 -27.84 -13.14 4.81
C GLU A 116 -28.67 -14.36 5.20
N GLU A 117 -28.11 -15.32 5.95
CA GLU A 117 -28.86 -16.47 6.48
C GLU A 117 -29.80 -16.08 7.64
N ASP A 118 -29.38 -15.17 8.53
CA ASP A 118 -30.21 -14.68 9.64
C ASP A 118 -31.40 -13.82 9.16
N ASP A 119 -31.21 -13.00 8.10
CA ASP A 119 -32.29 -12.18 7.50
C ASP A 119 -33.26 -12.98 6.60
N ALA A 120 -32.93 -14.24 6.27
CA ALA A 120 -33.74 -15.09 5.40
C ALA A 120 -34.73 -16.01 6.14
N GLN A 121 -34.75 -16.00 7.48
CA GLN A 121 -35.75 -16.74 8.25
C GLN A 121 -37.11 -16.01 8.23
N PRO A 122 -38.17 -16.59 7.65
CA PRO A 122 -39.49 -15.97 7.70
C PRO A 122 -40.01 -15.97 9.15
N GLU A 123 -40.45 -14.81 9.63
CA GLU A 123 -41.20 -14.70 10.88
C GLU A 123 -42.42 -15.64 10.82
N LEU A 124 -42.50 -16.56 11.79
CA LEU A 124 -43.59 -17.52 11.98
C LEU A 124 -44.84 -16.86 12.58
#